data_AF-A0A1Z2L8D9-F1
#
_entry.id   AF-A0A1Z2L8D9-F1
#
_cell.length_a   1.000
_cell.length_b   1.000
_cell.length_c   1.000
_cell.angle_alpha   90.00
_cell.angle_beta   90.00
_cell.angle_gamma   90.00
#
_symmetry.space_group_name_H-M   'P 1'
#
loop_
_entity.id
_entity.type
_entity.pdbx_description
1 polymer ?
#
loop_
_entity_poly.entity_id
_entity_poly.type
_entity_poly.pdbx_seq_one_letter_code
_entity_poly.pdbx_strand_id
1 'polypeptide(L)'
;MEITLLGTGAPEGLPRPDCPCASCATAAGDEARAATALLVDGAVLLDLTPGPAFAAARAGRSIAGVRQVLLSHPHDGPAVEFPAGLPAPVRVPDGRELSVISGHRVRAVALDAPGTGYEVTGPDGERLLYLPPGTAPAGLAGPGSGPYDMVLLDVLGRPDSLARLRGAGAVTATTDVLGVHVDHDVPPGPELHRRLAAAGARAVPDGTTLVVGDYHAVPDLPRRTLVLGGARSGKSVEAERRLESFPDVLYVATGGTREGDADWAARVALHRDRRPGSWRTAETCDLVPLLTADGPPLLIDCLALWLTDAMDSVGAWEDARWDDGGKEALAARVAELVAAVRATRRTLVAVSNEVGSGVVPATASGRRFRDELGRLNVMLGAQCEQVVLVVAGQALPLR
;
A
#
# COMPACT_ATOMS: atom_id res chain seq x y z
N MET A 1 25.56 -5.26 8.28
CA MET A 1 25.42 -3.80 8.10
C MET A 1 24.33 -3.27 9.04
N GLU A 2 24.66 -2.36 9.96
CA GLU A 2 23.74 -1.69 10.90
C GLU A 2 23.26 -0.35 10.32
N ILE A 3 21.98 -0.03 10.50
CA ILE A 3 21.41 1.27 10.15
C ILE A 3 20.68 1.88 11.33
N THR A 4 20.82 3.20 11.53
CA THR A 4 20.05 3.97 12.52
C THR A 4 19.22 5.02 11.79
N LEU A 5 17.89 4.95 11.92
CA LEU A 5 16.97 5.92 11.32
C LEU A 5 16.90 7.16 12.19
N LEU A 6 17.66 8.21 11.86
CA LEU A 6 17.68 9.46 12.64
C LEU A 6 16.38 10.26 12.51
N GLY A 7 15.66 10.03 11.42
CA GLY A 7 14.31 10.51 11.15
C GLY A 7 13.61 9.59 10.15
N THR A 8 12.28 9.60 10.13
CA THR A 8 11.44 8.75 9.27
C THR A 8 10.28 9.47 8.60
N GLY A 9 10.14 10.77 8.87
CA GLY A 9 9.08 11.62 8.31
C GLY A 9 9.42 12.15 6.92
N ALA A 10 8.43 12.74 6.27
CA ALA A 10 8.59 13.50 5.03
C ALA A 10 9.60 14.67 5.18
N PRO A 11 10.00 15.37 4.10
CA PRO A 11 11.02 16.43 4.18
C PRO A 11 10.74 17.55 5.19
N GLU A 12 9.47 17.88 5.44
CA GLU A 12 9.05 18.85 6.47
C GLU A 12 8.97 18.27 7.89
N GLY A 13 9.13 16.95 8.03
CA GLY A 13 8.80 16.19 9.22
C GLY A 13 7.29 15.96 9.39
N LEU A 14 6.95 15.27 10.47
CA LEU A 14 5.58 15.06 10.93
C LEU A 14 5.56 15.31 12.46
N PRO A 15 4.81 16.30 12.96
CA PRO A 15 3.84 17.12 12.26
C PRO A 15 4.53 18.17 11.38
N ARG A 16 3.88 18.55 10.27
CA ARG A 16 4.31 19.72 9.51
C ARG A 16 4.12 20.99 10.34
N PRO A 17 5.13 21.89 10.47
CA PRO A 17 5.10 23.01 11.42
C PRO A 17 3.89 23.94 11.31
N ASP A 18 3.44 24.24 10.08
CA ASP A 18 2.37 25.20 9.82
C ASP A 18 1.02 24.54 9.44
N CYS A 19 0.90 23.23 9.65
CA CYS A 19 -0.30 22.49 9.22
C CYS A 19 -1.27 22.23 10.40
N PRO A 20 -2.48 22.79 10.38
CA PRO A 20 -3.47 22.59 11.43
C PRO A 20 -4.33 21.32 11.24
N CYS A 21 -3.95 20.41 10.33
CA CYS A 21 -4.76 19.23 10.04
C CYS A 21 -4.81 18.25 11.22
N ALA A 22 -5.83 17.37 11.24
CA ALA A 22 -6.02 16.39 12.30
C ALA A 22 -4.82 15.46 12.48
N SER A 23 -4.21 14.98 11.38
CA SER A 23 -3.04 14.11 11.43
C SER A 23 -1.86 14.79 12.14
N CYS A 24 -1.53 16.03 11.76
CA CYS A 24 -0.49 16.82 12.42
C CYS A 24 -0.82 17.08 13.89
N ALA A 25 -2.07 17.42 14.21
CA ALA A 25 -2.49 17.65 15.59
C ALA A 25 -2.30 16.41 16.49
N THR A 26 -2.39 15.20 15.91
CA THR A 26 -2.18 13.93 16.62
C THR A 26 -0.75 13.38 16.53
N ALA A 27 0.11 13.95 15.67
CA ALA A 27 1.46 13.46 15.45
C ALA A 27 2.49 14.16 16.35
N ALA A 28 2.24 14.21 17.65
CA ALA A 28 3.14 14.79 18.65
C ALA A 28 3.66 13.73 19.62
N GLY A 29 4.73 14.05 20.36
CA GLY A 29 5.35 13.11 21.30
C GLY A 29 6.00 11.94 20.57
N ASP A 30 5.62 10.71 20.93
CA ASP A 30 6.21 9.48 20.40
C ASP A 30 5.85 9.21 18.93
N GLU A 31 4.82 9.88 18.41
CA GLU A 31 4.41 9.80 16.99
C GLU A 31 5.07 10.87 16.11
N ALA A 32 5.85 11.79 16.71
CA ALA A 32 6.58 12.80 15.96
C ALA A 32 7.74 12.16 15.20
N ARG A 33 7.93 12.58 13.95
CA ARG A 33 8.95 12.10 13.03
C ARG A 33 9.71 13.27 12.43
N ALA A 34 11.01 13.31 12.64
CA ALA A 34 11.90 14.24 11.96
C ALA A 34 12.06 13.84 10.48
N ALA A 35 12.52 14.77 9.65
CA ALA A 35 12.80 14.50 8.24
C ALA A 35 13.73 13.29 8.08
N THR A 36 13.45 12.44 7.09
CA THR A 36 14.15 11.16 6.94
C THR A 36 15.66 11.36 6.77
N ALA A 37 16.43 10.66 7.61
CA ALA A 37 17.88 10.58 7.51
C ALA A 37 18.38 9.25 8.10
N LEU A 38 19.37 8.65 7.44
CA LEU A 38 19.86 7.31 7.76
C LEU A 38 21.35 7.31 8.03
N LEU A 39 21.76 6.80 9.20
CA LEU A 39 23.17 6.56 9.52
C LEU A 39 23.49 5.07 9.33
N VAL A 40 24.34 4.75 8.36
CA VAL A 40 24.77 3.37 8.06
C VAL A 40 26.17 3.14 8.64
N ASP A 41 26.28 2.15 9.54
CA ASP A 41 27.51 1.75 10.25
C ASP A 41 28.33 2.92 10.83
N GLY A 42 27.65 4.02 11.18
CA GLY A 42 28.30 5.26 11.64
C GLY A 42 29.18 5.96 10.60
N ALA A 43 29.23 5.48 9.36
CA ALA A 43 30.19 5.89 8.33
C ALA A 43 29.55 6.62 7.15
N VAL A 44 28.33 6.24 6.76
CA VAL A 44 27.59 6.88 5.67
C VAL A 44 26.32 7.50 6.24
N LEU A 45 26.09 8.78 5.96
CA LEU A 45 24.87 9.49 6.30
C LEU A 45 24.09 9.77 5.01
N LEU A 46 22.92 9.14 4.86
CA LEU A 46 21.98 9.41 3.76
C LEU A 46 20.96 10.43 4.23
N ASP A 47 20.83 11.52 3.46
CA ASP A 47 20.08 12.72 3.76
C ASP A 47 20.43 13.35 5.12
N LEU A 48 19.78 14.47 5.40
CA LEU A 48 19.94 15.23 6.63
C LEU A 48 18.57 15.50 7.24
N THR A 49 18.55 15.39 8.57
CA THR A 49 17.43 15.80 9.40
C THR A 49 17.85 17.02 10.21
N PRO A 50 16.95 17.95 10.60
CA PRO A 50 17.29 19.05 11.48
C PRO A 50 17.98 18.57 12.76
N GLY A 51 19.17 19.12 13.06
CA GLY A 51 19.97 18.73 14.22
C GLY A 51 20.48 17.28 14.16
N PRO A 52 21.14 16.82 13.09
CA PRO A 52 21.46 15.41 12.89
C PRO A 52 22.43 14.86 13.96
N ALA A 53 23.31 15.72 14.51
CA ALA A 53 24.18 15.38 15.64
C ALA A 53 23.38 15.03 16.91
N PHE A 54 22.34 15.81 17.19
CA PHE A 54 21.49 15.59 18.35
C PHE A 54 20.57 14.38 18.15
N ALA A 55 20.01 14.21 16.95
CA ALA A 55 19.23 13.03 16.59
C ALA A 55 20.03 11.74 16.76
N ALA A 56 21.28 11.72 16.28
CA ALA A 56 22.20 10.59 16.50
C ALA A 56 22.48 10.36 17.98
N ALA A 57 22.77 11.42 18.74
CA ALA A 57 23.05 11.30 20.18
C ALA A 57 21.84 10.73 20.96
N ARG A 58 20.61 11.14 20.65
CA ARG A 58 19.39 10.55 21.24
C ARG A 58 19.25 9.07 20.91
N ALA A 59 19.68 8.65 19.72
CA ALA A 59 19.71 7.26 19.29
C ALA A 59 20.92 6.48 19.86
N GLY A 60 21.73 7.08 20.73
CA GLY A 60 22.94 6.45 21.28
C GLY A 60 24.10 6.35 20.29
N ARG A 61 24.09 7.13 19.21
CA ARG A 61 25.11 7.14 18.15
C ARG A 61 25.89 8.46 18.12
N SER A 62 27.06 8.43 17.48
CA SER A 62 27.86 9.62 17.19
C SER A 62 28.05 9.77 15.68
N ILE A 63 27.97 11.01 15.19
CA ILE A 63 28.23 11.34 13.79
C ILE A 63 29.70 11.63 13.49
N ALA A 64 30.58 11.60 14.50
CA ALA A 64 32.01 11.90 14.31
C ALA A 64 32.73 10.88 13.40
N GLY A 65 32.17 9.68 13.27
CA GLY A 65 32.67 8.62 12.38
C GLY A 65 32.28 8.79 10.92
N VAL A 66 31.35 9.69 10.59
CA VAL A 66 30.80 9.84 9.24
C VAL A 66 31.91 10.27 8.28
N ARG A 67 32.06 9.50 7.20
CA ARG A 67 33.03 9.72 6.13
C ARG A 67 32.39 10.17 4.83
N GLN A 68 31.09 9.92 4.68
CA GLN A 68 30.34 10.34 3.51
C GLN A 68 28.95 10.82 3.91
N VAL A 69 28.56 11.98 3.39
CA VAL A 69 27.19 12.50 3.47
C VAL A 69 26.62 12.53 2.05
N LEU A 70 25.49 11.86 1.83
CA LEU A 70 24.84 11.73 0.53
C LEU A 70 23.43 12.29 0.56
N LEU A 71 23.10 13.16 -0.39
CA LEU A 71 21.76 13.74 -0.52
C LEU A 71 21.00 13.05 -1.66
N SER A 72 19.79 12.58 -1.37
CA SER A 72 18.91 11.91 -2.34
C SER A 72 18.04 12.92 -3.09
N HIS A 73 17.74 14.08 -2.51
CA HIS A 73 16.91 15.12 -3.11
C HIS A 73 17.38 16.50 -2.64
N PRO A 74 16.98 17.60 -3.32
CA PRO A 74 17.12 18.93 -2.73
C PRO A 74 16.43 18.96 -1.36
N HIS A 75 17.07 19.56 -0.37
CA HIS A 75 16.42 19.79 0.92
C HIS A 75 15.41 20.94 0.76
N ASP A 76 14.14 20.57 0.57
CA ASP A 76 13.02 21.52 0.48
C ASP A 76 12.35 21.77 1.86
N GLY A 77 12.85 21.12 2.91
CA GLY A 77 12.41 21.29 4.30
C GLY A 77 13.09 22.47 5.04
N PRO A 78 12.88 22.60 6.37
CA PRO A 78 13.52 23.63 7.17
C PRO A 78 15.04 23.63 7.01
N ALA A 79 15.66 24.82 7.05
CA ALA A 79 17.10 24.96 6.89
C ALA A 79 17.85 24.04 7.88
N VAL A 80 18.65 23.13 7.34
CA VAL A 80 19.39 22.17 8.15
C VAL A 80 20.73 22.76 8.54
N GLU A 81 20.95 22.95 9.84
CA GLU A 81 22.28 23.27 10.35
C GLU A 81 23.21 22.10 10.07
N PHE A 82 24.28 22.36 9.33
CA PHE A 82 25.28 21.35 8.99
C PHE A 82 26.37 21.32 10.07
N PRO A 83 26.48 20.24 10.88
CA PRO A 83 27.44 20.19 11.97
C PRO A 83 28.88 20.35 11.50
N ALA A 84 29.65 21.17 12.23
CA ALA A 84 31.08 21.30 11.99
C ALA A 84 31.77 19.94 12.14
N GLY A 85 32.51 19.54 11.10
CA GLY A 85 33.27 18.27 11.08
C GLY A 85 32.65 17.16 10.23
N LEU A 86 31.40 17.32 9.76
CA LEU A 86 30.88 16.42 8.73
C LEU A 86 31.50 16.71 7.35
N PRO A 87 31.74 15.68 6.52
CA PRO A 87 32.13 15.85 5.13
C PRO A 87 31.05 16.58 4.32
N ALA A 88 31.44 17.48 3.42
CA ALA A 88 30.51 18.22 2.59
C ALA A 88 29.47 17.29 1.93
N PRO A 89 28.16 17.59 2.02
CA PRO A 89 27.14 16.77 1.38
C PRO A 89 27.32 16.76 -0.13
N VAL A 90 27.20 15.58 -0.73
CA VAL A 90 27.24 15.42 -2.18
C VAL A 90 26.03 14.62 -2.66
N ARG A 91 25.67 14.80 -3.92
CA ARG A 91 24.75 13.91 -4.62
C ARG A 91 25.53 13.20 -5.71
N VAL A 92 25.50 11.88 -5.70
CA VAL A 92 26.23 11.07 -6.68
C VAL A 92 25.42 11.04 -7.97
N PRO A 93 26.02 11.32 -9.15
CA PRO A 93 25.31 11.22 -10.42
C PRO A 93 24.82 9.80 -10.69
N ASP A 94 23.65 9.69 -11.31
CA ASP A 94 23.00 8.41 -11.62
C ASP A 94 23.95 7.38 -12.27
N GLY A 95 23.85 6.13 -11.82
CA GLY A 95 24.64 5.00 -12.32
C GLY A 95 26.11 5.02 -11.87
N ARG A 96 26.57 6.05 -11.16
CA ARG A 96 27.91 6.06 -10.55
C ARG A 96 27.92 5.31 -9.22
N GLU A 97 29.07 4.72 -8.92
CA GLU A 97 29.34 4.05 -7.66
C GLU A 97 30.46 4.79 -6.92
N LEU A 98 30.32 4.89 -5.61
CA LEU A 98 31.29 5.44 -4.68
C LEU A 98 31.69 4.36 -3.69
N SER A 99 32.99 4.09 -3.58
CA SER A 99 33.55 3.24 -2.53
C SER A 99 33.89 4.10 -1.32
N VAL A 100 33.36 3.74 -0.16
CA VAL A 100 33.63 4.41 1.11
C VAL A 100 34.77 3.68 1.81
N ILE A 101 35.64 4.42 2.50
CA ILE A 101 36.79 3.84 3.23
C ILE A 101 36.38 2.81 4.30
N SER A 102 35.12 2.83 4.76
CA SER A 102 34.53 1.84 5.65
C SER A 102 34.20 0.50 4.96
N GLY A 103 34.59 0.29 3.69
CA GLY A 103 34.33 -0.93 2.93
C GLY A 103 32.96 -0.99 2.24
N HIS A 104 32.13 0.04 2.44
CA HIS A 104 30.81 0.13 1.81
C HIS A 104 30.92 0.55 0.33
N ARG A 105 30.04 0.03 -0.50
CA ARG A 105 29.85 0.52 -1.89
C ARG A 105 28.48 1.15 -2.00
N VAL A 106 28.43 2.40 -2.48
CA VAL A 106 27.19 3.14 -2.65
C VAL A 106 26.98 3.46 -4.13
N ARG A 107 25.90 2.94 -4.71
CA ARG A 107 25.54 3.16 -6.12
C ARG A 107 24.32 4.06 -6.23
N ALA A 108 24.42 5.08 -7.07
CA ALA A 108 23.30 5.95 -7.42
C ALA A 108 22.33 5.25 -8.39
N VAL A 109 21.06 5.22 -8.02
CA VAL A 109 19.95 4.64 -8.80
C VAL A 109 19.14 5.77 -9.42
N ALA A 110 18.99 5.70 -10.75
CA ALA A 110 18.19 6.66 -11.51
C ALA A 110 16.69 6.50 -11.19
N LEU A 111 15.99 7.63 -11.08
CA LEU A 111 14.59 7.70 -10.67
C LEU A 111 13.70 8.31 -11.75
N ASP A 112 12.39 8.07 -11.66
CA ASP A 112 11.38 8.61 -12.58
C ASP A 112 10.94 10.05 -12.26
N ALA A 113 11.48 10.62 -11.19
CA ALA A 113 11.24 11.97 -10.71
C ALA A 113 12.55 12.57 -10.17
N PRO A 114 12.65 13.91 -9.98
CA PRO A 114 13.86 14.55 -9.48
C PRO A 114 14.33 13.96 -8.15
N GLY A 115 15.57 13.48 -8.12
CA GLY A 115 16.19 12.84 -6.97
C GLY A 115 17.16 11.74 -7.40
N THR A 116 17.78 11.08 -6.43
CA THR A 116 18.72 9.98 -6.61
C THR A 116 18.46 8.94 -5.54
N GLY A 117 18.21 7.69 -5.95
CA GLY A 117 18.15 6.56 -5.02
C GLY A 117 19.56 6.09 -4.69
N TYR A 118 19.74 5.48 -3.52
CA TYR A 118 21.02 4.92 -3.12
C TYR A 118 20.90 3.44 -2.79
N GLU A 119 21.63 2.62 -3.55
CA GLU A 119 21.92 1.25 -3.15
C GLU A 119 23.21 1.25 -2.34
N VAL A 120 23.14 0.71 -1.12
CA VAL A 120 24.29 0.54 -0.23
C VAL A 120 24.56 -0.95 -0.10
N THR A 121 25.75 -1.38 -0.49
CA THR A 121 26.25 -2.73 -0.21
C THR A 121 27.22 -2.68 0.95
N GLY A 122 26.91 -3.43 2.01
CA GLY A 122 27.77 -3.61 3.17
C GLY A 122 29.05 -4.40 2.85
N PRO A 123 30.03 -4.38 3.76
CA PRO A 123 31.28 -5.13 3.59
C PRO A 123 31.07 -6.64 3.50
N ASP A 124 30.04 -7.16 4.18
CA ASP A 124 29.67 -8.59 4.20
C ASP A 124 28.67 -8.96 3.08
N GLY A 125 28.33 -8.00 2.22
CA GLY A 125 27.54 -8.20 1.01
C GLY A 125 26.04 -7.93 1.15
N GLU A 126 25.55 -7.52 2.32
CA GLU A 126 24.15 -7.17 2.52
C GLU A 126 23.77 -5.93 1.71
N ARG A 127 22.55 -5.91 1.18
CA ARG A 127 22.11 -4.93 0.20
C ARG A 127 20.90 -4.16 0.72
N LEU A 128 21.09 -2.86 0.83
CA LEU A 128 20.07 -1.89 1.18
C LEU A 128 19.73 -1.00 -0.01
N LEU A 129 18.44 -0.75 -0.25
CA LEU A 129 17.99 0.31 -1.16
C LEU A 129 17.27 1.41 -0.37
N TYR A 130 17.67 2.65 -0.60
CA TYR A 130 17.01 3.84 -0.08
C TYR A 130 16.49 4.72 -1.23
N LEU A 131 15.21 5.08 -1.19
CA LEU A 131 14.57 5.93 -2.20
C LEU A 131 14.02 7.23 -1.57
N PRO A 132 14.18 8.39 -2.25
CA PRO A 132 13.57 9.66 -1.83
C PRO A 132 12.04 9.64 -1.94
N PRO A 133 11.33 10.59 -1.27
CA PRO A 133 9.87 10.65 -1.28
C PRO A 133 9.31 10.83 -2.69
N GLY A 134 8.14 10.26 -2.96
CA GLY A 134 7.44 10.45 -4.24
C GLY A 134 8.13 9.86 -5.48
N THR A 135 9.18 9.04 -5.33
CA THR A 135 9.97 8.53 -6.46
C THR A 135 9.87 7.02 -6.65
N ALA A 136 10.04 6.58 -7.89
CA ALA A 136 10.26 5.18 -8.23
C ALA A 136 11.52 5.01 -9.09
N PRO A 137 12.17 3.83 -9.08
CA PRO A 137 13.29 3.58 -9.98
C PRO A 137 12.86 3.74 -11.44
N ALA A 138 13.63 4.50 -12.23
CA ALA A 138 13.46 4.62 -13.69
C ALA A 138 13.94 3.36 -14.43
N GLY A 139 14.70 2.53 -13.72
CA GLY A 139 15.16 1.21 -14.12
C GLY A 139 15.94 0.61 -12.95
N LEU A 140 15.96 -0.71 -12.85
CA LEU A 140 16.81 -1.40 -11.89
C LEU A 140 18.03 -1.94 -12.63
N ALA A 141 19.20 -1.87 -11.99
CA ALA A 141 20.43 -2.37 -12.59
C ALA A 141 20.26 -3.86 -12.99
N GLY A 142 20.86 -4.23 -14.11
CA GLY A 142 20.54 -5.41 -14.91
C GLY A 142 20.49 -6.77 -14.19
N PRO A 143 20.00 -7.80 -14.90
CA PRO A 143 19.82 -9.14 -14.36
C PRO A 143 21.11 -9.65 -13.70
N GLY A 144 21.04 -9.99 -12.39
CA GLY A 144 22.14 -10.59 -11.64
C GLY A 144 22.42 -10.02 -10.25
N SER A 145 21.81 -8.89 -9.85
CA SER A 145 22.11 -8.27 -8.54
C SER A 145 21.41 -8.92 -7.33
N GLY A 146 20.42 -9.80 -7.55
CA GLY A 146 19.64 -10.43 -6.47
C GLY A 146 18.65 -9.46 -5.80
N PRO A 147 17.78 -9.95 -4.90
CA PRO A 147 16.90 -9.10 -4.11
C PRO A 147 17.70 -8.23 -3.13
N TYR A 148 17.08 -7.15 -2.66
CA TYR A 148 17.58 -6.41 -1.51
C TYR A 148 17.21 -7.15 -0.22
N ASP A 149 18.08 -7.06 0.78
CA ASP A 149 17.79 -7.52 2.14
C ASP A 149 16.84 -6.54 2.84
N MET A 150 16.98 -5.24 2.53
CA MET A 150 16.12 -4.20 3.07
C MET A 150 15.88 -3.07 2.07
N VAL A 151 14.67 -2.51 2.06
CA VAL A 151 14.29 -1.34 1.27
C VAL A 151 13.60 -0.31 2.14
N LEU A 152 14.07 0.95 2.07
CA LEU A 152 13.45 2.12 2.68
C LEU A 152 12.88 3.00 1.55
N LEU A 153 11.56 3.20 1.53
CA LEU A 153 10.88 4.01 0.52
C LEU A 153 9.57 4.62 1.02
N ASP A 154 9.04 5.56 0.24
CA ASP A 154 7.72 6.14 0.45
C ASP A 154 6.60 5.20 -0.03
N VAL A 155 6.24 4.25 0.84
CA VAL A 155 5.21 3.24 0.54
C VAL A 155 3.82 3.85 0.42
N LEU A 156 3.53 4.92 1.17
CA LEU A 156 2.19 5.50 1.28
C LEU A 156 1.91 6.55 0.20
N GLY A 157 2.90 7.38 -0.13
CA GLY A 157 2.82 8.40 -1.18
C GLY A 157 3.17 7.88 -2.57
N ARG A 158 3.98 6.80 -2.67
CA ARG A 158 4.39 6.21 -3.96
C ARG A 158 4.34 4.67 -3.96
N PRO A 159 3.16 4.05 -3.73
CA PRO A 159 3.03 2.59 -3.65
C PRO A 159 3.44 1.87 -4.94
N ASP A 160 3.33 2.51 -6.12
CA ASP A 160 3.78 1.94 -7.39
C ASP A 160 5.31 1.73 -7.45
N SER A 161 6.08 2.47 -6.64
CA SER A 161 7.52 2.24 -6.48
C SER A 161 7.79 0.83 -5.95
N LEU A 162 7.06 0.41 -4.89
CA LEU A 162 7.14 -0.93 -4.35
C LEU A 162 6.65 -1.99 -5.35
N ALA A 163 5.60 -1.68 -6.11
CA ALA A 163 5.10 -2.54 -7.17
C ALA A 163 6.17 -2.82 -8.26
N ARG A 164 6.89 -1.79 -8.71
CA ARG A 164 7.98 -1.94 -9.69
C ARG A 164 9.13 -2.77 -9.14
N LEU A 165 9.54 -2.54 -7.90
CA LEU A 165 10.59 -3.32 -7.24
C LEU A 165 10.22 -4.82 -7.15
N ARG A 166 8.96 -5.13 -6.80
CA ARG A 166 8.44 -6.51 -6.80
C ARG A 166 8.39 -7.12 -8.20
N GLY A 167 7.90 -6.37 -9.19
CA GLY A 167 7.82 -6.83 -10.58
C GLY A 167 9.19 -7.17 -11.17
N ALA A 168 10.25 -6.49 -10.73
CA ALA A 168 11.62 -6.77 -11.13
C ALA A 168 12.33 -7.84 -10.27
N GLY A 169 11.66 -8.38 -9.23
CA GLY A 169 12.25 -9.36 -8.31
C GLY A 169 13.28 -8.76 -7.33
N ALA A 170 13.35 -7.43 -7.22
CA ALA A 170 14.27 -6.74 -6.31
C ALA A 170 13.75 -6.74 -4.85
N VAL A 171 12.43 -6.85 -4.68
CA VAL A 171 11.76 -7.05 -3.38
C VAL A 171 11.04 -8.39 -3.41
N THR A 172 11.33 -9.24 -2.43
CA THR A 172 10.73 -10.57 -2.28
C THR A 172 10.13 -10.74 -0.88
N ALA A 173 9.60 -11.93 -0.57
CA ALA A 173 9.02 -12.23 0.74
C ALA A 173 10.04 -12.16 1.91
N THR A 174 11.34 -12.20 1.62
CA THR A 174 12.41 -12.09 2.64
C THR A 174 12.99 -10.69 2.76
N THR A 175 12.58 -9.76 1.89
CA THR A 175 13.05 -8.37 1.93
C THR A 175 12.30 -7.60 3.01
N ASP A 176 13.00 -6.99 3.97
CA ASP A 176 12.38 -6.10 4.94
C ASP A 176 12.04 -4.76 4.28
N VAL A 177 10.77 -4.36 4.31
CA VAL A 177 10.29 -3.13 3.66
C VAL A 177 9.89 -2.13 4.73
N LEU A 178 10.63 -1.03 4.79
CA LEU A 178 10.35 0.08 5.71
C LEU A 178 9.70 1.24 4.97
N GLY A 179 8.50 1.61 5.44
CA GLY A 179 7.86 2.85 5.07
C GLY A 179 8.54 4.02 5.78
N VAL A 180 9.25 4.84 5.01
CA VAL A 180 9.81 6.13 5.43
C VAL A 180 9.17 7.25 4.64
N HIS A 181 9.56 8.50 4.90
CA HIS A 181 8.89 9.69 4.37
C HIS A 181 7.42 9.78 4.78
N VAL A 182 7.11 9.32 6.00
CA VAL A 182 5.74 9.35 6.53
C VAL A 182 5.27 10.80 6.67
N ASP A 183 4.15 11.12 6.06
CA ASP A 183 3.56 12.46 6.05
C ASP A 183 2.12 12.45 6.60
N HIS A 184 1.53 13.64 6.67
CA HIS A 184 0.24 13.91 7.30
C HIS A 184 -0.98 13.40 6.51
N ASP A 185 -0.79 12.79 5.33
CA ASP A 185 -1.85 12.14 4.55
C ASP A 185 -2.43 10.89 5.23
N VAL A 186 -1.69 10.34 6.20
CA VAL A 186 -2.10 9.19 7.00
C VAL A 186 -2.01 9.56 8.48
N PRO A 187 -3.09 9.38 9.26
CA PRO A 187 -3.01 9.55 10.70
C PRO A 187 -1.93 8.64 11.32
N PRO A 188 -1.17 9.12 12.31
CA PRO A 188 -0.17 8.33 13.01
C PRO A 188 -0.80 7.16 13.79
N GLY A 189 0.04 6.33 14.41
CA GLY A 189 -0.43 5.22 15.22
C GLY A 189 -1.07 4.07 14.42
N PRO A 190 -2.21 3.48 14.86
CA PRO A 190 -2.74 2.23 14.29
C PRO A 190 -3.07 2.27 12.79
N GLU A 191 -3.56 3.41 12.28
CA GLU A 191 -3.93 3.55 10.87
C GLU A 191 -2.70 3.48 9.95
N LEU A 192 -1.61 4.18 10.31
CA LEU A 192 -0.31 4.09 9.64
C LEU A 192 0.19 2.65 9.56
N HIS A 193 0.23 1.96 10.70
CA HIS A 193 0.71 0.58 10.78
C HIS A 193 -0.17 -0.37 9.94
N ARG A 194 -1.49 -0.19 9.95
CA ARG A 194 -2.41 -1.00 9.13
C ARG A 194 -2.15 -0.82 7.64
N ARG A 195 -2.00 0.43 7.16
CA ARG A 195 -1.76 0.71 5.73
C ARG A 195 -0.43 0.14 5.26
N LEU A 196 0.63 0.30 6.05
CA LEU A 196 1.93 -0.29 5.73
C LEU A 196 1.87 -1.82 5.73
N ALA A 197 1.24 -2.42 6.74
CA ALA A 197 1.08 -3.88 6.81
C ALA A 197 0.29 -4.43 5.62
N ALA A 198 -0.74 -3.73 5.14
CA ALA A 198 -1.48 -4.10 3.92
C ALA A 198 -0.63 -4.06 2.65
N ALA A 199 0.49 -3.33 2.66
CA ALA A 199 1.49 -3.32 1.60
C ALA A 199 2.68 -4.24 1.91
N GLY A 200 2.69 -5.00 3.01
CA GLY A 200 3.81 -5.87 3.42
C GLY A 200 5.02 -5.07 3.90
N ALA A 201 4.79 -3.86 4.41
CA ALA A 201 5.79 -2.96 4.95
C ALA A 201 5.51 -2.66 6.43
N ARG A 202 6.49 -2.04 7.10
CA ARG A 202 6.35 -1.54 8.47
C ARG A 202 7.00 -0.17 8.62
N ALA A 203 6.64 0.55 9.67
CA ALA A 203 7.37 1.74 10.09
C ALA A 203 8.04 1.46 11.44
N VAL A 204 9.06 2.23 11.75
CA VAL A 204 9.70 2.26 13.06
C VAL A 204 9.76 3.70 13.58
N PRO A 205 9.86 3.92 14.89
CA PRO A 205 10.11 5.25 15.44
C PRO A 205 11.49 5.78 15.05
N ASP A 206 11.65 7.10 15.10
CA ASP A 206 12.95 7.74 14.97
C ASP A 206 13.92 7.26 16.06
N GLY A 207 15.21 7.18 15.72
CA GLY A 207 16.29 6.66 16.56
C GLY A 207 16.39 5.12 16.58
N THR A 208 15.48 4.41 15.92
CA THR A 208 15.55 2.94 15.85
C THR A 208 16.79 2.50 15.08
N THR A 209 17.54 1.56 15.66
CA THR A 209 18.62 0.85 14.97
C THR A 209 18.11 -0.50 14.47
N LEU A 210 18.42 -0.84 13.23
CA LEU A 210 18.11 -2.11 12.60
C LEU A 210 19.37 -2.72 11.98
N VAL A 211 19.39 -4.04 11.81
CA VAL A 211 20.46 -4.76 11.13
C VAL A 211 19.92 -5.24 9.79
N VAL A 212 20.61 -4.89 8.71
CA VAL A 212 20.23 -5.31 7.36
C VAL A 212 20.60 -6.78 7.16
N GLY A 213 19.64 -7.58 6.69
CA GLY A 213 19.79 -9.04 6.54
C GLY A 213 19.29 -9.85 7.74
N ASP A 214 18.96 -9.21 8.87
CA ASP A 214 18.33 -9.89 9.98
C ASP A 214 16.90 -10.31 9.64
N TYR A 215 16.51 -11.51 10.08
CA TYR A 215 15.16 -11.99 9.88
C TYR A 215 14.19 -11.20 10.76
N HIS A 216 13.22 -10.57 10.11
CA HIS A 216 12.07 -9.96 10.76
C HIS A 216 10.79 -10.59 10.26
N ALA A 217 9.84 -10.82 11.16
CA ALA A 217 8.50 -11.25 10.78
C ALA A 217 7.84 -10.13 9.96
N VAL A 218 7.80 -10.32 8.63
CA VAL A 218 7.04 -9.44 7.73
C VAL A 218 5.55 -9.73 7.96
N PRO A 219 4.68 -8.71 8.01
CA PRO A 219 3.24 -8.95 8.10
C PRO A 219 2.76 -9.82 6.94
N ASP A 220 2.14 -10.96 7.25
CA ASP A 220 1.53 -11.81 6.21
C ASP A 220 0.42 -11.04 5.49
N LEU A 221 0.57 -10.91 4.16
CA LEU A 221 -0.45 -10.30 3.33
C LEU A 221 -1.66 -11.25 3.24
N PRO A 222 -2.87 -10.82 3.63
CA PRO A 222 -4.05 -11.67 3.56
C PRO A 222 -4.32 -12.04 2.11
N ARG A 223 -4.57 -13.33 1.84
CA ARG A 223 -4.89 -13.77 0.49
C ARG A 223 -6.26 -13.26 0.05
N ARG A 224 -7.24 -13.17 0.95
CA ARG A 224 -8.61 -12.77 0.66
C ARG A 224 -9.08 -11.73 1.65
N THR A 225 -9.44 -10.57 1.12
CA THR A 225 -10.00 -9.46 1.88
C THR A 225 -11.42 -9.14 1.38
N LEU A 226 -12.37 -9.02 2.29
CA LEU A 226 -13.69 -8.47 2.01
C LEU A 226 -13.78 -7.03 2.53
N VAL A 227 -14.06 -6.08 1.64
CA VAL A 227 -14.22 -4.65 1.95
C VAL A 227 -15.70 -4.30 1.89
N LEU A 228 -16.30 -4.08 3.05
CA LEU A 228 -17.69 -3.69 3.22
C LEU A 228 -17.82 -2.18 3.38
N GLY A 229 -19.00 -1.63 3.08
CA GLY A 229 -19.30 -0.25 3.42
C GLY A 229 -20.54 0.31 2.73
N GLY A 230 -21.02 1.44 3.23
CA GLY A 230 -22.14 2.15 2.64
C GLY A 230 -21.85 2.69 1.22
N ALA A 231 -22.86 3.30 0.62
CA ALA A 231 -22.65 4.09 -0.60
C ALA A 231 -21.73 5.28 -0.29
N ARG A 232 -20.76 5.56 -1.17
CA ARG A 232 -19.81 6.67 -1.04
C ARG A 232 -19.00 6.67 0.26
N SER A 233 -18.83 5.52 0.92
CA SER A 233 -18.06 5.43 2.16
C SER A 233 -16.54 5.45 1.97
N GLY A 234 -16.05 5.29 0.73
CA GLY A 234 -14.62 5.14 0.42
C GLY A 234 -14.14 3.71 0.23
N LYS A 235 -15.03 2.70 0.24
CA LYS A 235 -14.66 1.28 0.14
C LYS A 235 -13.85 0.89 -1.10
N SER A 236 -14.14 1.48 -2.27
CA SER A 236 -13.36 1.21 -3.49
C SER A 236 -11.93 1.75 -3.38
N VAL A 237 -11.74 2.92 -2.75
CA VAL A 237 -10.40 3.50 -2.51
C VAL A 237 -9.61 2.64 -1.53
N GLU A 238 -10.23 2.17 -0.44
CA GLU A 238 -9.58 1.23 0.48
C GLU A 238 -9.21 -0.10 -0.21
N ALA A 239 -10.08 -0.62 -1.08
CA ALA A 239 -9.81 -1.82 -1.84
C ALA A 239 -8.64 -1.66 -2.82
N GLU A 240 -8.56 -0.51 -3.49
CA GLU A 240 -7.50 -0.19 -4.44
C GLU A 240 -6.14 -0.08 -3.75
N ARG A 241 -6.07 0.68 -2.64
CA ARG A 241 -4.85 0.85 -1.82
C ARG A 241 -4.19 -0.45 -1.39
N ARG A 242 -4.99 -1.49 -1.13
CA ARG A 242 -4.49 -2.82 -0.76
C ARG A 242 -3.70 -3.51 -1.87
N LEU A 243 -3.91 -3.11 -3.12
CA LEU A 243 -3.29 -3.72 -4.29
C LEU A 243 -2.35 -2.77 -5.06
N GLU A 244 -2.29 -1.48 -4.72
CA GLU A 244 -1.44 -0.49 -5.41
C GLU A 244 0.06 -0.84 -5.39
N SER A 245 0.50 -1.60 -4.39
CA SER A 245 1.89 -2.09 -4.28
C SER A 245 2.16 -3.42 -5.01
N PHE A 246 1.20 -3.94 -5.76
CA PHE A 246 1.37 -5.15 -6.58
C PHE A 246 1.67 -4.79 -8.05
N PRO A 247 2.56 -5.54 -8.72
CA PRO A 247 3.03 -5.20 -10.07
C PRO A 247 1.95 -5.26 -11.16
N ASP A 248 1.00 -6.19 -11.04
CA ASP A 248 -0.15 -6.35 -11.94
C ASP A 248 -1.39 -6.63 -11.10
N VAL A 249 -2.55 -6.16 -11.56
CA VAL A 249 -3.85 -6.35 -10.91
C VAL A 249 -4.91 -6.44 -12.01
N LEU A 250 -5.81 -7.42 -11.87
CA LEU A 250 -7.05 -7.46 -12.64
C LEU A 250 -8.17 -6.83 -11.82
N TYR A 251 -8.62 -5.65 -12.23
CA TYR A 251 -9.82 -5.02 -11.71
C TYR A 251 -11.05 -5.56 -12.47
N VAL A 252 -12.04 -6.05 -11.74
CA VAL A 252 -13.30 -6.56 -12.28
C VAL A 252 -14.43 -5.63 -11.92
N ALA A 253 -14.92 -4.89 -12.91
CA ALA A 253 -16.06 -4.01 -12.77
C ALA A 253 -17.35 -4.78 -13.08
N THR A 254 -18.17 -5.05 -12.07
CA THR A 254 -19.43 -5.80 -12.22
C THR A 254 -20.62 -4.89 -12.55
N GLY A 255 -20.40 -3.57 -12.54
CA GLY A 255 -21.46 -2.59 -12.82
C GLY A 255 -21.72 -2.30 -14.30
N GLY A 256 -20.78 -2.69 -15.18
CA GLY A 256 -20.84 -2.44 -16.63
C GLY A 256 -21.05 -0.97 -17.01
N THR A 257 -21.44 -0.74 -18.27
CA THR A 257 -21.95 0.53 -18.77
C THR A 257 -23.47 0.58 -18.61
N ARG A 258 -24.00 1.69 -18.10
CA ARG A 258 -25.43 1.97 -18.08
C ARG A 258 -25.73 2.97 -19.19
N GLU A 259 -26.39 2.51 -20.26
CA GLU A 259 -26.73 3.37 -21.40
C GLU A 259 -27.60 4.55 -20.93
N GLY A 260 -27.19 5.77 -21.32
CA GLY A 260 -27.93 7.01 -21.02
C GLY A 260 -27.70 7.63 -19.63
N ASP A 261 -26.88 7.04 -18.76
CA ASP A 261 -26.56 7.59 -17.42
C ASP A 261 -25.21 8.32 -17.44
N ALA A 262 -25.25 9.63 -17.68
CA ALA A 262 -24.06 10.49 -17.73
C ALA A 262 -23.31 10.55 -16.39
N ASP A 263 -24.03 10.49 -15.26
CA ASP A 263 -23.45 10.48 -13.92
C ASP A 263 -22.72 9.16 -13.65
N TRP A 264 -23.28 8.04 -14.12
CA TRP A 264 -22.61 6.73 -14.10
C TRP A 264 -21.34 6.75 -14.95
N ALA A 265 -21.40 7.29 -16.17
CA ALA A 265 -20.25 7.38 -17.07
C ALA A 265 -19.12 8.24 -16.47
N ALA A 266 -19.44 9.41 -15.93
CA ALA A 266 -18.48 10.28 -15.26
C ALA A 266 -17.83 9.59 -14.04
N ARG A 267 -18.62 8.84 -13.25
CA ARG A 267 -18.08 8.06 -12.13
C ARG A 267 -17.13 6.97 -12.60
N VAL A 268 -17.46 6.24 -13.66
CA VAL A 268 -16.60 5.19 -14.23
C VAL A 268 -15.28 5.80 -14.72
N ALA A 269 -15.32 6.95 -15.40
CA ALA A 269 -14.11 7.66 -15.84
C ALA A 269 -13.21 8.01 -14.65
N LEU A 270 -13.74 8.64 -13.60
CA LEU A 270 -13.00 8.96 -12.38
C LEU A 270 -12.41 7.72 -11.68
N HIS A 271 -13.07 6.56 -11.77
CA HIS A 271 -12.53 5.32 -11.22
C HIS A 271 -11.42 4.74 -12.08
N ARG A 272 -11.48 4.88 -13.41
CA ARG A 272 -10.43 4.42 -14.32
C ARG A 272 -9.19 5.31 -14.20
N ASP A 273 -9.36 6.62 -14.19
CA ASP A 273 -8.25 7.59 -14.14
C ASP A 273 -7.43 7.50 -12.85
N ARG A 274 -8.04 7.03 -11.75
CA ARG A 274 -7.37 6.84 -10.47
C ARG A 274 -6.46 5.62 -10.41
N ARG A 275 -6.71 4.60 -11.24
CA ARG A 275 -5.99 3.32 -11.14
C ARG A 275 -4.59 3.44 -11.72
N PRO A 276 -3.60 2.70 -11.17
CA PRO A 276 -2.29 2.59 -11.80
C PRO A 276 -2.42 2.10 -13.24
N GLY A 277 -1.65 2.69 -14.15
CA GLY A 277 -1.67 2.32 -15.58
C GLY A 277 -1.26 0.87 -15.87
N SER A 278 -0.63 0.19 -14.92
CA SER A 278 -0.31 -1.24 -15.00
C SER A 278 -1.52 -2.14 -14.80
N TRP A 279 -2.64 -1.63 -14.26
CA TRP A 279 -3.81 -2.44 -13.96
C TRP A 279 -4.63 -2.71 -15.21
N ARG A 280 -5.13 -3.94 -15.33
CA ARG A 280 -6.08 -4.33 -16.37
C ARG A 280 -7.49 -4.30 -15.82
N THR A 281 -8.45 -3.92 -16.66
CA THR A 281 -9.87 -3.91 -16.29
C THR A 281 -10.64 -4.93 -17.13
N ALA A 282 -11.47 -5.74 -16.47
CA ALA A 282 -12.48 -6.59 -17.10
C ALA A 282 -13.87 -6.14 -16.64
N GLU A 283 -14.80 -5.95 -17.57
CA GLU A 283 -16.19 -5.63 -17.29
C GLU A 283 -17.03 -6.89 -17.45
N THR A 284 -17.34 -7.56 -16.34
CA THR A 284 -18.04 -8.84 -16.35
C THR A 284 -18.65 -9.19 -14.99
N CYS A 285 -19.76 -9.91 -15.01
CA CYS A 285 -20.34 -10.58 -13.84
C CYS A 285 -19.99 -12.08 -13.78
N ASP A 286 -19.29 -12.62 -14.78
CA ASP A 286 -18.81 -14.00 -14.80
C ASP A 286 -17.49 -14.13 -14.02
N LEU A 287 -17.62 -14.18 -12.69
CA LEU A 287 -16.51 -14.13 -11.75
C LEU A 287 -15.81 -15.48 -11.57
N VAL A 288 -16.52 -16.60 -11.76
CA VAL A 288 -16.03 -17.94 -11.44
C VAL A 288 -14.80 -18.34 -12.27
N PRO A 289 -14.76 -18.12 -13.59
CA PRO A 289 -13.56 -18.39 -14.39
C PRO A 289 -12.35 -17.54 -13.94
N LEU A 290 -12.59 -16.29 -13.55
CA LEU A 290 -11.53 -15.38 -13.11
C LEU A 290 -10.93 -15.78 -11.76
N LEU A 291 -11.74 -16.35 -10.88
CA LEU A 291 -11.34 -16.82 -9.55
C LEU A 291 -10.65 -18.19 -9.59
N THR A 292 -11.03 -19.05 -10.54
CA THR A 292 -10.49 -20.41 -10.68
C THR A 292 -9.20 -20.46 -11.50
N ALA A 293 -9.03 -19.55 -12.47
CA ALA A 293 -7.77 -19.42 -13.20
C ALA A 293 -6.65 -18.84 -12.32
N ASP A 294 -5.41 -19.24 -12.61
CA ASP A 294 -4.23 -18.54 -12.07
C ASP A 294 -4.08 -17.16 -12.73
N GLY A 295 -3.48 -16.21 -12.01
CA GLY A 295 -3.31 -14.85 -12.52
C GLY A 295 -2.83 -13.85 -11.46
N PRO A 296 -2.74 -12.56 -11.81
CA PRO A 296 -2.34 -11.50 -10.86
C PRO A 296 -3.37 -11.37 -9.73
N PRO A 297 -3.14 -10.56 -8.69
CA PRO A 297 -4.21 -10.14 -7.79
C PRO A 297 -5.50 -9.71 -8.50
N LEU A 298 -6.64 -9.97 -7.87
CA LEU A 298 -7.98 -9.73 -8.39
C LEU A 298 -8.72 -8.75 -7.46
N LEU A 299 -9.24 -7.66 -8.02
CA LEU A 299 -10.12 -6.73 -7.30
C LEU A 299 -11.51 -6.80 -7.90
N ILE A 300 -12.53 -7.19 -7.13
CA ILE A 300 -13.93 -7.25 -7.58
C ILE A 300 -14.70 -6.05 -7.02
N ASP A 301 -15.24 -5.18 -7.88
CA ASP A 301 -16.03 -4.00 -7.50
C ASP A 301 -17.31 -3.91 -8.36
N CYS A 302 -18.49 -4.28 -7.86
CA CYS A 302 -18.78 -4.83 -6.53
C CYS A 302 -19.73 -6.03 -6.54
N LEU A 303 -19.71 -6.78 -5.44
CA LEU A 303 -20.57 -7.95 -5.21
C LEU A 303 -22.06 -7.60 -5.17
N ALA A 304 -22.42 -6.36 -4.83
CA ALA A 304 -23.81 -5.91 -4.86
C ALA A 304 -24.36 -5.86 -6.29
N LEU A 305 -23.57 -5.39 -7.26
CA LEU A 305 -23.97 -5.35 -8.68
C LEU A 305 -23.89 -6.73 -9.33
N TRP A 306 -22.93 -7.55 -8.92
CA TRP A 306 -22.92 -8.97 -9.29
C TRP A 306 -24.21 -9.68 -8.82
N LEU A 307 -24.65 -9.41 -7.58
CA LEU A 307 -25.88 -10.01 -7.07
C LEU A 307 -27.11 -9.53 -7.85
N THR A 308 -27.15 -8.25 -8.25
CA THR A 308 -28.20 -7.72 -9.13
C THR A 308 -28.27 -8.51 -10.43
N ASP A 309 -27.14 -8.70 -11.12
CA ASP A 309 -27.06 -9.50 -12.36
C ASP A 309 -27.47 -10.97 -12.13
N ALA A 310 -27.00 -11.59 -11.04
CA ALA A 310 -27.37 -12.95 -10.69
C ALA A 310 -28.88 -13.09 -10.46
N MET A 311 -29.50 -12.13 -9.78
CA MET A 311 -30.94 -12.08 -9.56
C MET A 311 -31.73 -11.85 -10.85
N ASP A 312 -31.26 -10.95 -11.73
CA ASP A 312 -31.86 -10.72 -13.06
C ASP A 312 -31.88 -12.00 -13.88
N SER A 313 -30.74 -12.71 -13.93
CA SER A 313 -30.56 -13.91 -14.77
C SER A 313 -31.49 -15.08 -14.42
N VAL A 314 -32.00 -15.12 -13.19
CA VAL A 314 -32.90 -16.17 -12.70
C VAL A 314 -34.31 -15.65 -12.40
N GLY A 315 -34.61 -14.39 -12.74
CA GLY A 315 -35.91 -13.77 -12.50
C GLY A 315 -36.27 -13.61 -11.02
N ALA A 316 -35.27 -13.51 -10.12
CA ALA A 316 -35.46 -13.47 -8.67
C ALA A 316 -36.19 -12.20 -8.15
N TRP A 317 -36.46 -11.22 -9.01
CA TRP A 317 -37.18 -10.00 -8.64
C TRP A 317 -38.68 -10.20 -8.54
N GLU A 318 -39.23 -11.14 -9.30
CA GLU A 318 -40.67 -11.43 -9.38
C GLU A 318 -41.02 -12.57 -8.42
N ASP A 319 -42.04 -12.40 -7.59
CA ASP A 319 -42.44 -13.40 -6.59
C ASP A 319 -42.80 -14.75 -7.23
N ALA A 320 -43.51 -14.73 -8.36
CA ALA A 320 -43.89 -15.95 -9.08
C ALA A 320 -42.67 -16.77 -9.54
N ARG A 321 -41.65 -16.12 -10.12
CA ARG A 321 -40.42 -16.79 -10.57
C ARG A 321 -39.50 -17.17 -9.42
N TRP A 322 -39.49 -16.36 -8.36
CA TRP A 322 -38.74 -16.67 -7.15
C TRP A 322 -39.20 -17.99 -6.53
N ASP A 323 -40.51 -18.18 -6.42
CA ASP A 323 -41.12 -19.40 -5.87
C ASP A 323 -41.08 -20.58 -6.86
N ASP A 324 -41.04 -20.30 -8.17
CA ASP A 324 -40.89 -21.29 -9.26
C ASP A 324 -39.39 -21.55 -9.60
N GLY A 325 -38.58 -21.86 -8.59
CA GLY A 325 -37.19 -22.31 -8.77
C GLY A 325 -36.12 -21.21 -8.87
N GLY A 326 -36.50 -19.93 -8.98
CA GLY A 326 -35.56 -18.81 -9.03
C GLY A 326 -34.71 -18.69 -7.76
N LYS A 327 -35.27 -19.04 -6.60
CA LYS A 327 -34.55 -19.11 -5.32
C LYS A 327 -33.43 -20.14 -5.35
N GLU A 328 -33.72 -21.37 -5.77
CA GLU A 328 -32.75 -22.47 -5.85
C GLU A 328 -31.65 -22.16 -6.88
N ALA A 329 -32.04 -21.57 -8.02
CA ALA A 329 -31.10 -21.13 -9.05
C ALA A 329 -30.15 -20.04 -8.55
N LEU A 330 -30.65 -19.02 -7.83
CA LEU A 330 -29.81 -17.99 -7.22
C LEU A 330 -28.85 -18.61 -6.19
N ALA A 331 -29.37 -19.49 -5.32
CA ALA A 331 -28.58 -20.16 -4.31
C ALA A 331 -27.44 -20.99 -4.93
N ALA A 332 -27.68 -21.67 -6.06
CA ALA A 332 -26.67 -22.40 -6.80
C ALA A 332 -25.55 -21.48 -7.32
N ARG A 333 -25.90 -20.34 -7.94
CA ARG A 333 -24.91 -19.34 -8.40
C ARG A 333 -24.08 -18.76 -7.26
N VAL A 334 -24.71 -18.48 -6.12
CA VAL A 334 -24.01 -17.99 -4.92
C VAL A 334 -23.07 -19.06 -4.37
N ALA A 335 -23.52 -20.32 -4.29
CA ALA A 335 -22.69 -21.43 -3.84
C ALA A 335 -21.46 -21.62 -4.75
N GLU A 336 -21.64 -21.50 -6.07
CA GLU A 336 -20.55 -21.57 -7.05
C GLU A 336 -19.52 -20.45 -6.85
N LEU A 337 -19.97 -19.20 -6.69
CA LEU A 337 -19.08 -18.07 -6.40
C LEU A 337 -18.30 -18.29 -5.10
N VAL A 338 -18.98 -18.71 -4.03
CA VAL A 338 -18.34 -18.95 -2.72
C VAL A 338 -17.32 -20.07 -2.81
N ALA A 339 -17.61 -21.13 -3.57
CA ALA A 339 -16.66 -22.22 -3.83
C ALA A 339 -15.43 -21.72 -4.60
N ALA A 340 -15.62 -20.87 -5.62
CA ALA A 340 -14.54 -20.27 -6.38
C ALA A 340 -13.66 -19.36 -5.51
N VAL A 341 -14.25 -18.51 -4.65
CA VAL A 341 -13.52 -17.67 -3.68
C VAL A 341 -12.76 -18.52 -2.65
N ARG A 342 -13.33 -19.64 -2.22
CA ARG A 342 -12.64 -20.58 -1.31
C ARG A 342 -11.42 -21.21 -1.97
N ALA A 343 -11.52 -21.59 -3.24
CA ALA A 343 -10.50 -22.31 -3.98
C ALA A 343 -9.43 -21.41 -4.63
N THR A 344 -9.70 -20.11 -4.78
CA THR A 344 -8.79 -19.21 -5.50
C THR A 344 -7.41 -19.15 -4.86
N ARG A 345 -6.38 -19.22 -5.71
CA ARG A 345 -4.98 -19.04 -5.31
C ARG A 345 -4.51 -17.60 -5.46
N ARG A 346 -5.28 -16.77 -6.16
CA ARG A 346 -4.97 -15.36 -6.38
C ARG A 346 -5.15 -14.59 -5.07
N THR A 347 -4.41 -13.50 -4.90
CA THR A 347 -4.76 -12.48 -3.92
C THR A 347 -6.07 -11.83 -4.37
N LEU A 348 -7.09 -11.81 -3.52
CA LEU A 348 -8.42 -11.33 -3.80
C LEU A 348 -8.80 -10.20 -2.85
N VAL A 349 -9.25 -9.09 -3.43
CA VAL A 349 -9.97 -8.04 -2.71
C VAL A 349 -11.37 -7.92 -3.30
N ALA A 350 -12.39 -8.24 -2.52
CA ALA A 350 -13.78 -8.16 -2.95
C ALA A 350 -14.49 -7.00 -2.25
N VAL A 351 -15.16 -6.14 -3.01
CA VAL A 351 -15.92 -5.00 -2.49
C VAL A 351 -17.39 -5.37 -2.44
N SER A 352 -18.05 -5.13 -1.32
CA SER A 352 -19.50 -5.26 -1.19
C SER A 352 -20.11 -4.09 -0.43
N ASN A 353 -21.41 -3.91 -0.61
CA ASN A 353 -22.16 -2.89 0.10
C ASN A 353 -22.73 -3.45 1.41
N GLU A 354 -22.69 -2.62 2.45
CA GLU A 354 -23.52 -2.83 3.65
C GLU A 354 -24.82 -2.05 3.49
N VAL A 355 -25.95 -2.77 3.43
CA VAL A 355 -27.30 -2.22 3.17
C VAL A 355 -28.31 -2.60 4.27
N GLY A 356 -27.90 -3.42 5.24
CA GLY A 356 -28.76 -3.95 6.30
C GLY A 356 -28.97 -3.00 7.48
N SER A 357 -28.14 -1.97 7.63
CA SER A 357 -28.19 -1.01 8.76
C SER A 357 -29.21 0.12 8.59
N GLY A 358 -30.11 0.02 7.60
CA GLY A 358 -31.15 1.01 7.32
C GLY A 358 -32.57 0.54 7.67
N VAL A 359 -33.57 1.31 7.25
CA VAL A 359 -34.98 0.92 7.38
C VAL A 359 -35.32 -0.29 6.50
N VAL A 360 -36.36 -1.03 6.88
CA VAL A 360 -36.87 -2.13 6.05
C VAL A 360 -37.42 -1.58 4.73
N PRO A 361 -36.96 -2.08 3.56
CA PRO A 361 -37.49 -1.64 2.27
C PRO A 361 -39.01 -1.86 2.14
N ALA A 362 -39.70 -0.90 1.53
CA ALA A 362 -41.15 -0.96 1.33
C ALA A 362 -41.55 -2.07 0.34
N THR A 363 -40.72 -2.32 -0.68
CA THR A 363 -40.98 -3.33 -1.72
C THR A 363 -40.48 -4.71 -1.33
N ALA A 364 -41.17 -5.76 -1.79
CA ALA A 364 -40.75 -7.15 -1.59
C ALA A 364 -39.37 -7.42 -2.23
N SER A 365 -39.16 -6.92 -3.45
CA SER A 365 -37.88 -6.98 -4.17
C SER A 365 -36.73 -6.33 -3.41
N GLY A 366 -36.97 -5.15 -2.81
CA GLY A 366 -35.97 -4.45 -2.00
C GLY A 366 -35.60 -5.23 -0.74
N ARG A 367 -36.58 -5.82 -0.05
CA ARG A 367 -36.33 -6.70 1.11
C ARG A 367 -35.52 -7.93 0.70
N ARG A 368 -35.89 -8.58 -0.40
CA ARG A 368 -35.20 -9.76 -0.93
C ARG A 368 -33.74 -9.43 -1.25
N PHE A 369 -33.46 -8.37 -2.02
CA PHE A 369 -32.10 -7.97 -2.34
C PHE A 369 -31.26 -7.69 -1.10
N ARG A 370 -31.79 -6.93 -0.14
CA ARG A 370 -31.11 -6.64 1.13
C ARG A 370 -30.76 -7.93 1.87
N ASP A 371 -31.70 -8.85 1.98
CA ASP A 371 -31.52 -10.10 2.71
C ASP A 371 -30.52 -11.04 2.00
N GLU A 372 -30.61 -11.18 0.67
CA GLU A 372 -29.66 -11.99 -0.11
C GLU A 372 -28.25 -11.39 -0.14
N LEU A 373 -28.10 -10.06 -0.20
CA LEU A 373 -26.80 -9.41 -0.10
C LEU A 373 -26.17 -9.62 1.27
N GLY A 374 -26.98 -9.55 2.34
CA GLY A 374 -26.54 -9.90 3.69
C GLY A 374 -26.04 -11.34 3.79
N ARG A 375 -26.78 -12.31 3.24
CA ARG A 375 -26.35 -13.73 3.21
C ARG A 375 -25.07 -13.92 2.40
N LEU A 376 -24.96 -13.29 1.22
CA LEU A 376 -23.75 -13.32 0.40
C LEU A 376 -22.54 -12.78 1.16
N ASN A 377 -22.68 -11.62 1.83
CA ASN A 377 -21.62 -11.01 2.62
C ASN A 377 -21.17 -11.92 3.77
N VAL A 378 -22.10 -12.60 4.46
CA VAL A 378 -21.77 -13.59 5.50
C VAL A 378 -20.98 -14.76 4.93
N MET A 379 -21.43 -15.33 3.81
CA MET A 379 -20.77 -16.50 3.20
C MET A 379 -19.36 -16.18 2.68
N LEU A 380 -19.19 -15.02 2.03
CA LEU A 380 -17.88 -14.57 1.55
C LEU A 380 -16.98 -14.12 2.70
N GLY A 381 -17.52 -13.43 3.70
CA GLY A 381 -16.79 -13.06 4.90
C GLY A 381 -16.21 -14.28 5.61
N ALA A 382 -16.88 -15.43 5.59
CA ALA A 382 -16.36 -16.69 6.12
C ALA A 382 -15.19 -17.28 5.31
N GLN A 383 -14.95 -16.83 4.07
CA GLN A 383 -13.83 -17.26 3.22
C GLN A 383 -12.63 -16.29 3.26
N CYS A 384 -12.76 -15.13 3.92
CA CYS A 384 -11.73 -14.10 3.93
C CYS A 384 -10.93 -14.12 5.23
N GLU A 385 -9.59 -14.00 5.11
CA GLU A 385 -8.72 -13.81 6.27
C GLU A 385 -8.92 -12.42 6.89
N GLN A 386 -9.25 -11.42 6.08
CA GLN A 386 -9.59 -10.07 6.56
C GLN A 386 -10.97 -9.62 6.10
N VAL A 387 -11.70 -8.97 7.00
CA VAL A 387 -12.95 -8.29 6.69
C VAL A 387 -12.89 -6.89 7.29
N VAL A 388 -13.12 -5.87 6.46
CA VAL A 388 -13.10 -4.47 6.91
C VAL A 388 -14.41 -3.78 6.57
N LEU A 389 -14.89 -2.93 7.48
CA LEU A 389 -16.03 -2.03 7.23
C LEU A 389 -15.49 -0.62 7.03
N VAL A 390 -15.84 0.01 5.90
CA VAL A 390 -15.42 1.38 5.60
C VAL A 390 -16.55 2.36 5.87
N VAL A 391 -16.29 3.33 6.75
CA VAL A 391 -17.21 4.41 7.15
C VAL A 391 -16.46 5.74 7.13
N ALA A 392 -16.98 6.73 6.41
CA ALA A 392 -16.33 8.05 6.27
C ALA A 392 -14.84 7.97 5.85
N GLY A 393 -14.51 7.03 4.96
CA GLY A 393 -13.14 6.78 4.48
C GLY A 393 -12.25 6.03 5.47
N GLN A 394 -12.74 5.72 6.68
CA GLN A 394 -12.00 4.97 7.70
C GLN A 394 -12.33 3.49 7.60
N ALA A 395 -11.30 2.63 7.51
CA ALA A 395 -11.48 1.19 7.55
C ALA A 395 -11.42 0.68 9.01
N LEU A 396 -12.48 -0.03 9.40
CA LEU A 396 -12.59 -0.70 10.70
C LEU A 396 -12.39 -2.20 10.48
N PRO A 397 -11.29 -2.79 11.00
CA PRO A 397 -11.11 -4.24 10.96
C PRO A 397 -12.21 -4.93 11.76
N LEU A 398 -12.89 -5.89 11.12
CA LEU A 398 -13.85 -6.81 11.75
C LEU A 398 -13.24 -8.19 11.98
N ARG A 399 -12.18 -8.51 11.24
CA ARG A 399 -11.33 -9.70 11.37
C ARG A 399 -9.91 -9.36 10.95
#